data_AF-A0A846N890-F1
#
_entry.id   AF-A0A846N890-F1
#
_cell.length_a   1.000
_cell.length_b   1.000
_cell.length_c   1.000
_cell.angle_alpha   90.00
_cell.angle_beta   90.00
_cell.angle_gamma   90.00
#
_symmetry.space_group_name_H-M   'P 1'
#
loop_
_entity.id
_entity.type
_entity.pdbx_description
1 polymer ?
#
loop_
_entity_poly.entity_id
_entity_poly.type
_entity_poly.pdbx_seq_one_letter_code
_entity_poly.pdbx_strand_id
1 'polypeptide(L)'
;VPVHIHVEADITKGKYGVYDTFLGAEAIQYLKAYLDMRRKGTERIPPEILTDDSPLIRNECRNTVLPVSGASISTLVHDLLFKAGIIVKGEAKRYPIRPHSLRKYFETQLTRLGIPKDYVDYMMGHAISTYNSVDVEYLRKLYSSSGLSIRPKTELSKIERLKMFAESLGLNPDKVLTKDALAMPHRTVVNPEARKIEVLNEALKHAILKELRNA
;
A
#
# COMPACT_ATOMS: atom_id res chain seq x y z
N VAL A 1 3.92 -5.15 12.17
CA VAL A 1 2.61 -4.99 12.83
C VAL A 1 2.12 -3.57 12.57
N PRO A 2 0.88 -3.37 12.08
CA PRO A 2 0.30 -2.04 11.88
C PRO A 2 0.19 -1.27 13.20
N VAL A 3 0.43 0.05 13.17
CA VAL A 3 0.24 0.92 14.33
C VAL A 3 -1.24 1.26 14.45
N HIS A 4 -1.78 1.16 15.66
CA HIS A 4 -3.18 1.45 15.95
C HIS A 4 -3.38 2.93 16.24
N ILE A 5 -4.47 3.48 15.73
CA ILE A 5 -4.96 4.83 16.01
C ILE A 5 -6.35 4.67 16.61
N HIS A 6 -6.50 5.10 17.85
CA HIS A 6 -7.79 5.27 18.50
C HIS A 6 -8.28 6.70 18.29
N VAL A 7 -9.53 6.89 17.87
CA VAL A 7 -10.14 8.20 17.70
C VAL A 7 -11.33 8.31 18.63
N GLU A 8 -11.23 9.24 19.57
CA GLU A 8 -12.27 9.54 20.54
C GLU A 8 -13.48 10.22 19.88
N ALA A 9 -14.67 10.01 20.44
CA ALA A 9 -15.91 10.54 19.87
C ALA A 9 -15.88 12.08 19.79
N ASP A 10 -15.27 12.75 20.77
CA ASP A 10 -15.27 14.22 20.88
C ASP A 10 -14.54 14.94 19.74
N ILE A 11 -13.56 14.29 19.14
CA ILE A 11 -12.78 14.84 18.01
C ILE A 11 -13.39 14.46 16.65
N THR A 12 -14.42 13.61 16.62
CA THR A 12 -15.10 13.21 15.38
C THR A 12 -16.09 14.27 14.89
N LYS A 13 -16.26 14.34 13.57
CA LYS A 13 -17.25 15.21 12.95
C LYS A 13 -18.66 14.77 13.38
N GLY A 14 -19.36 15.63 14.11
CA GLY A 14 -20.71 15.37 14.60
C GLY A 14 -20.79 14.47 15.84
N LYS A 15 -19.64 14.10 16.43
CA LYS A 15 -19.54 13.36 17.70
C LYS A 15 -20.30 12.03 17.74
N TYR A 16 -20.37 11.34 16.60
CA TYR A 16 -21.23 10.17 16.43
C TYR A 16 -20.70 8.89 17.08
N GLY A 17 -19.39 8.80 17.38
CA GLY A 17 -18.83 7.62 18.05
C GLY A 17 -17.31 7.55 18.01
N VAL A 18 -16.76 6.63 18.80
CA VAL A 18 -15.34 6.25 18.77
C VAL A 18 -15.09 5.31 17.58
N TYR A 19 -13.88 5.34 17.04
CA TYR A 19 -13.46 4.32 16.07
C TYR A 19 -11.96 4.06 16.12
N ASP A 20 -11.57 2.88 15.65
CA ASP A 20 -10.20 2.44 15.58
C ASP A 20 -9.77 2.26 14.12
N THR A 21 -8.56 2.73 13.80
CA THR A 21 -7.96 2.57 12.47
C THR A 21 -6.46 2.27 12.59
N PHE A 22 -5.80 2.01 11.46
CA PHE A 22 -4.42 1.53 11.46
C PHE A 22 -3.54 2.22 10.42
N LEU A 23 -2.26 2.36 10.76
CA LEU A 23 -1.19 2.76 9.85
C LEU A 23 -0.39 1.54 9.41
N GLY A 24 -0.30 1.35 8.10
CA GLY A 24 0.58 0.37 7.47
C GLY A 24 2.07 0.71 7.61
N ALA A 25 2.93 -0.26 7.29
CA ALA A 25 4.38 -0.12 7.40
C ALA A 25 4.95 1.07 6.62
N GLU A 26 4.41 1.34 5.43
CA GLU A 26 4.82 2.46 4.58
C GLU A 26 4.51 3.80 5.24
N ALA A 27 3.30 3.97 5.78
CA ALA A 27 2.91 5.19 6.49
C ALA A 27 3.78 5.42 7.74
N ILE A 28 4.10 4.34 8.48
CA ILE A 28 5.00 4.41 9.64
C ILE A 28 6.41 4.84 9.21
N GLN A 29 6.93 4.31 8.10
CA GLN A 29 8.23 4.68 7.56
C GLN A 29 8.29 6.19 7.25
N TYR A 30 7.29 6.72 6.54
CA TYR A 30 7.22 8.14 6.21
C TYR A 30 7.03 9.01 7.45
N LEU A 31 6.22 8.57 8.40
CA LEU A 31 6.00 9.31 9.66
C LEU A 31 7.28 9.38 10.48
N LYS A 32 8.04 8.28 10.61
CA LYS A 32 9.35 8.29 11.30
C LYS A 32 10.32 9.25 10.63
N ALA A 33 10.46 9.17 9.31
CA ALA A 33 11.32 10.08 8.54
C ALA A 33 10.93 11.55 8.75
N TYR A 34 9.63 11.84 8.80
CA TYR A 34 9.11 13.18 9.07
C TYR A 34 9.41 13.66 10.50
N LEU A 35 9.21 12.83 11.52
CA LEU A 35 9.51 13.19 12.91
C LEU A 35 11.03 13.39 13.11
N ASP A 36 11.87 12.58 12.45
CA ASP A 36 13.32 12.76 12.49
C ASP A 36 13.78 14.03 11.79
N MET A 37 13.15 14.39 10.66
CA MET A 37 13.37 15.67 9.99
C MET A 37 13.01 16.84 10.93
N ARG A 38 11.91 16.74 11.68
CA ARG A 38 11.51 17.78 12.66
C ARG A 38 12.52 17.92 13.80
N ARG A 39 12.99 16.81 14.36
CA ARG A 39 14.03 16.81 15.42
C ARG A 39 15.34 17.44 14.96
N LYS A 40 15.75 17.17 13.72
CA LYS A 40 16.99 17.71 13.14
C LYS A 40 16.85 19.15 12.65
N GLY A 41 15.64 19.57 12.33
CA GLY A 41 15.40 20.81 11.61
C GLY A 41 15.78 20.75 10.13
N THR A 42 15.41 21.78 9.41
CA THR A 42 15.79 22.07 8.01
C THR A 42 16.17 23.55 7.91
N GLU A 43 16.55 24.02 6.73
CA GLU A 43 16.82 25.45 6.49
C GLU A 43 15.64 26.36 6.90
N ARG A 44 14.40 25.87 6.74
CA ARG A 44 13.18 26.62 7.04
C ARG A 44 12.58 26.29 8.40
N ILE A 45 12.91 25.13 8.95
CA ILE A 45 12.29 24.59 10.15
C ILE A 45 13.36 24.48 11.22
N PRO A 46 13.29 25.24 12.33
CA PRO A 46 14.26 25.08 13.40
C PRO A 46 14.15 23.67 14.01
N PRO A 47 15.26 23.09 14.51
CA PRO A 47 15.23 21.87 15.28
C PRO A 47 14.28 22.02 16.48
N GLU A 48 13.47 21.00 16.75
CA GLU A 48 12.49 21.03 17.84
C GLU A 48 12.48 19.73 18.67
N ILE A 49 12.11 19.86 19.94
CA ILE A 49 11.88 18.73 20.84
C ILE A 49 10.39 18.36 20.76
N LEU A 50 10.11 17.13 20.36
CA LEU A 50 8.74 16.63 20.23
C LEU A 50 8.23 16.14 21.59
N THR A 51 7.12 16.72 22.03
CA THR A 51 6.38 16.34 23.24
C THR A 51 5.02 15.74 22.87
N ASP A 52 4.30 15.16 23.82
CA ASP A 52 2.97 14.58 23.59
C ASP A 52 1.93 15.63 23.14
N ASP A 53 2.08 16.88 23.61
CA ASP A 53 1.24 18.01 23.18
C ASP A 53 1.63 18.59 21.82
N SER A 54 2.76 18.15 21.25
CA SER A 54 3.21 18.64 19.95
C SER A 54 2.28 18.13 18.84
N PRO A 55 1.85 18.97 17.89
CA PRO A 55 1.01 18.51 16.80
C PRO A 55 1.74 17.46 15.98
N LEU A 56 1.05 16.38 15.62
CA LEU A 56 1.66 15.28 14.84
C LEU A 56 2.14 15.75 13.47
N ILE A 57 1.39 16.64 12.81
CA ILE A 57 1.77 17.33 11.57
C ILE A 57 1.82 18.82 11.85
N ARG A 58 3.01 19.42 11.75
CA ARG A 58 3.21 20.87 11.94
C ARG A 58 3.01 21.66 10.66
N ASN A 59 2.70 22.94 10.83
CA ASN A 59 2.77 23.92 9.76
C ASN A 59 4.23 24.27 9.47
N GLU A 60 4.67 24.03 8.24
CA GLU A 60 6.05 24.29 7.80
C GLU A 60 6.30 25.77 7.43
N CYS A 61 5.23 26.54 7.21
CA CYS A 61 5.32 27.96 6.85
C CYS A 61 5.53 28.87 8.07
N ARG A 62 5.52 28.33 9.29
CA ARG A 62 5.72 29.09 10.52
C ARG A 62 6.88 28.51 11.34
N ASN A 63 7.67 29.41 11.92
CA ASN A 63 8.77 29.02 12.81
C ASN A 63 8.25 28.45 14.14
N THR A 64 7.07 28.89 14.57
CA THR A 64 6.36 28.36 15.75
C THR A 64 5.71 27.01 15.47
N VAL A 65 5.77 26.10 16.45
CA VAL A 65 5.16 24.77 16.36
C VAL A 65 3.65 24.88 16.45
N LEU A 66 2.98 24.93 15.30
CA LEU A 66 1.52 25.00 15.19
C LEU A 66 1.00 23.84 14.33
N PRO A 67 -0.22 23.36 14.59
CA PRO A 67 -0.84 22.34 13.75
C PRO A 67 -1.08 22.87 12.33
N VAL A 68 -1.02 21.96 11.36
CA VAL A 68 -1.45 22.28 9.99
C VAL A 68 -2.96 22.52 9.93
N SER A 69 -3.40 23.49 9.12
CA SER A 69 -4.83 23.73 8.90
C SER A 69 -5.40 22.80 7.82
N GLY A 70 -6.69 22.47 7.91
CA GLY A 70 -7.37 21.68 6.87
C GLY A 70 -7.35 22.35 5.48
N ALA A 71 -7.36 23.68 5.43
CA ALA A 71 -7.20 24.44 4.19
C ALA A 71 -5.79 24.23 3.61
N SER A 72 -4.75 24.31 4.44
CA SER A 72 -3.36 24.06 4.03
C SER A 72 -3.16 22.64 3.48
N ILE A 73 -3.75 21.63 4.13
CA ILE A 73 -3.74 20.24 3.61
C ILE A 73 -4.41 20.19 2.22
N SER A 74 -5.56 20.85 2.09
CA SER A 74 -6.31 20.84 0.83
C SER A 74 -5.52 21.47 -0.32
N THR A 75 -4.87 22.61 -0.07
CA THR A 75 -3.97 23.27 -1.03
C THR A 75 -2.77 22.40 -1.35
N LEU A 76 -2.10 21.82 -0.34
CA LEU A 76 -0.93 20.97 -0.55
C LEU A 76 -1.25 19.75 -1.42
N VAL A 77 -2.33 19.04 -1.13
CA VAL A 77 -2.77 17.88 -1.93
C VAL A 77 -3.12 18.31 -3.34
N HIS A 78 -3.83 19.43 -3.51
CA HIS A 78 -4.14 19.97 -4.83
C HIS A 78 -2.88 20.26 -5.65
N ASP A 79 -1.88 20.91 -5.06
CA ASP A 79 -0.64 21.27 -5.74
C ASP A 79 0.19 20.04 -6.12
N LEU A 80 0.19 19.00 -5.27
CA LEU A 80 0.82 17.71 -5.60
C LEU A 80 0.13 17.02 -6.77
N LEU A 81 -1.21 16.99 -6.79
CA LEU A 81 -1.99 16.41 -7.88
C LEU A 81 -1.78 17.16 -9.21
N PHE A 82 -1.68 18.49 -9.14
CA PHE A 82 -1.35 19.33 -10.30
C PHE A 82 0.06 19.03 -10.83
N LYS A 83 1.07 18.99 -9.94
CA LYS A 83 2.45 18.64 -10.32
C LYS A 83 2.58 17.23 -10.90
N ALA A 84 1.75 16.29 -10.44
CA ALA A 84 1.70 14.93 -10.97
C ALA A 84 0.97 14.81 -12.31
N GLY A 85 0.39 15.90 -12.83
CA GLY A 85 -0.37 15.89 -14.09
C GLY A 85 -1.75 15.20 -13.99
N ILE A 86 -2.23 14.94 -12.77
CA ILE A 86 -3.52 14.27 -12.53
C ILE A 86 -4.68 15.28 -12.64
N ILE A 87 -4.41 16.55 -12.34
CA ILE A 87 -5.37 17.64 -12.45
C ILE A 87 -4.79 18.68 -13.42
N VAL A 88 -5.59 19.12 -14.39
CA VAL A 88 -5.25 20.23 -15.27
C VAL A 88 -6.11 21.45 -14.92
N LYS A 89 -5.50 22.64 -14.89
CA LYS A 89 -6.22 23.90 -14.65
C LYS A 89 -7.18 24.16 -15.81
N GLY A 90 -8.44 24.48 -15.49
CA GLY A 90 -9.44 24.91 -16.47
C GLY A 90 -10.28 23.80 -17.10
N GLU A 91 -9.98 22.52 -16.87
CA GLU A 91 -10.77 21.41 -17.42
C GLU A 91 -12.18 21.28 -16.81
N ALA A 92 -12.37 21.70 -15.55
CA ALA A 92 -13.65 21.54 -14.87
C ALA A 92 -13.90 22.57 -13.74
N LYS A 93 -15.19 22.89 -13.52
CA LYS A 93 -15.66 23.68 -12.35
C LYS A 93 -15.36 22.99 -11.01
N ARG A 94 -15.14 21.67 -11.03
CA ARG A 94 -14.78 20.85 -9.88
C ARG A 94 -13.72 19.84 -10.30
N TYR A 95 -12.56 19.85 -9.64
CA TYR A 95 -11.53 18.85 -9.89
C TYR A 95 -11.95 17.45 -9.44
N PRO A 96 -11.55 16.40 -10.19
CA PRO A 96 -11.98 15.02 -9.95
C PRO A 96 -11.37 14.42 -8.67
N ILE A 97 -10.17 14.85 -8.30
CA ILE A 97 -9.46 14.33 -7.11
C ILE A 97 -9.26 15.44 -6.07
N ARG A 98 -9.52 15.11 -4.81
CA ARG A 98 -9.47 16.00 -3.64
C ARG A 98 -8.89 15.24 -2.44
N PRO A 99 -8.56 15.91 -1.31
CA PRO A 99 -8.20 15.20 -0.08
C PRO A 99 -9.21 14.12 0.33
N HIS A 100 -10.51 14.40 0.18
CA HIS A 100 -11.57 13.43 0.46
C HIS A 100 -11.49 12.17 -0.45
N SER A 101 -10.94 12.30 -1.66
CA SER A 101 -10.72 11.16 -2.56
C SER A 101 -9.70 10.17 -2.01
N LEU A 102 -8.72 10.61 -1.19
CA LEU A 102 -7.77 9.70 -0.52
C LEU A 102 -8.50 8.81 0.50
N ARG A 103 -9.47 9.38 1.23
CA ARG A 103 -10.34 8.63 2.13
C ARG A 103 -11.22 7.63 1.36
N LYS A 104 -11.76 8.02 0.20
CA LYS A 104 -12.52 7.09 -0.65
C LYS A 104 -11.64 5.99 -1.24
N TYR A 105 -10.39 6.31 -1.60
CA TYR A 105 -9.41 5.33 -2.05
C TYR A 105 -9.15 4.26 -0.99
N PHE A 106 -8.96 4.66 0.27
CA PHE A 106 -8.83 3.72 1.39
C PHE A 106 -10.00 2.74 1.48
N GLU A 107 -11.24 3.26 1.43
CA GLU A 107 -12.45 2.44 1.43
C GLU A 107 -12.46 1.43 0.28
N THR A 108 -12.26 1.93 -0.95
CA THR A 108 -12.31 1.15 -2.18
C THR A 108 -11.22 0.07 -2.21
N GLN A 109 -9.99 0.39 -1.80
CA GLN A 109 -8.90 -0.57 -1.81
C GLN A 109 -9.11 -1.68 -0.78
N LEU A 110 -9.49 -1.34 0.46
CA LEU A 110 -9.72 -2.37 1.48
C LEU A 110 -10.88 -3.30 1.10
N THR A 111 -11.96 -2.73 0.57
CA THR A 111 -13.09 -3.53 0.06
C THR A 111 -12.66 -4.44 -1.09
N ARG A 112 -11.86 -3.93 -2.05
CA ARG A 112 -11.33 -4.73 -3.16
C ARG A 112 -10.39 -5.84 -2.69
N LEU A 113 -9.66 -5.62 -1.60
CA LEU A 113 -8.78 -6.61 -0.97
C LEU A 113 -9.53 -7.63 -0.10
N GLY A 114 -10.87 -7.57 -0.09
CA GLY A 114 -11.73 -8.56 0.56
C GLY A 114 -12.07 -8.26 2.01
N ILE A 115 -11.76 -7.06 2.54
CA ILE A 115 -12.24 -6.67 3.86
C ILE A 115 -13.75 -6.40 3.78
N PRO A 116 -14.58 -6.98 4.67
CA PRO A 116 -16.01 -6.71 4.70
C PRO A 116 -16.30 -5.22 4.95
N LYS A 117 -17.30 -4.69 4.24
CA LYS A 117 -17.60 -3.26 4.20
C LYS A 117 -17.86 -2.66 5.58
N ASP A 118 -18.55 -3.37 6.48
CA ASP A 118 -18.85 -2.89 7.83
C ASP A 118 -17.58 -2.55 8.64
N TYR A 119 -16.53 -3.37 8.50
CA TYR A 119 -15.24 -3.11 9.16
C TYR A 119 -14.49 -1.95 8.51
N VAL A 120 -14.61 -1.78 7.18
CA VAL A 120 -14.04 -0.63 6.47
C VAL A 120 -14.74 0.66 6.89
N ASP A 121 -16.07 0.65 6.95
CA ASP A 121 -16.90 1.78 7.40
C ASP A 121 -16.60 2.14 8.86
N TYR A 122 -16.42 1.14 9.73
CA TYR A 122 -15.93 1.34 11.09
C TYR A 122 -14.55 1.99 11.12
N MET A 123 -13.56 1.49 10.38
CA MET A 123 -12.21 2.08 10.29
C MET A 123 -12.21 3.49 9.71
N MET A 124 -13.26 3.88 9.00
CA MET A 124 -13.48 5.23 8.52
C MET A 124 -14.18 6.12 9.56
N GLY A 125 -14.79 5.56 10.60
CA GLY A 125 -15.61 6.30 11.55
C GLY A 125 -17.01 6.62 11.01
N HIS A 126 -17.56 5.76 10.15
CA HIS A 126 -18.98 5.80 9.80
C HIS A 126 -19.81 5.13 10.92
N ALA A 127 -21.04 5.59 11.11
CA ALA A 127 -21.96 4.96 12.05
C ALA A 127 -22.31 3.55 11.56
N ILE A 128 -21.89 2.54 12.31
CA ILE A 128 -22.26 1.14 12.09
C ILE A 128 -23.49 0.79 12.94
N SER A 129 -24.27 -0.20 12.51
CA SER A 129 -25.40 -0.69 13.31
C SER A 129 -24.90 -1.28 14.63
N THR A 130 -25.67 -1.03 15.69
CA THR A 130 -25.33 -1.02 17.13
C THR A 130 -24.80 -2.34 17.74
N TYR A 131 -24.56 -3.39 16.96
CA TYR A 131 -24.38 -4.75 17.48
C TYR A 131 -22.95 -5.30 17.50
N ASN A 132 -21.96 -4.60 16.96
CA ASN A 132 -20.58 -5.11 16.92
C ASN A 132 -19.69 -4.36 17.90
N SER A 133 -19.41 -4.96 19.05
CA SER A 133 -18.18 -4.65 19.78
C SER A 133 -17.03 -5.13 18.91
N VAL A 134 -16.38 -4.20 18.21
CA VAL A 134 -15.32 -4.55 17.28
C VAL A 134 -14.02 -4.75 18.06
N ASP A 135 -13.52 -5.98 18.10
CA ASP A 135 -12.22 -6.27 18.70
C ASP A 135 -11.09 -5.65 17.86
N VAL A 136 -10.31 -4.77 18.50
CA VAL A 136 -9.18 -4.06 17.90
C VAL A 136 -8.14 -5.03 17.36
N GLU A 137 -7.89 -6.16 18.03
CA GLU A 137 -6.87 -7.11 17.59
C GLU A 137 -7.34 -7.94 16.38
N TYR A 138 -8.64 -8.28 16.34
CA TYR A 138 -9.25 -8.84 15.15
C TYR A 138 -9.15 -7.88 13.95
N LEU A 139 -9.49 -6.59 14.13
CA LEU A 139 -9.32 -5.58 13.08
C LEU A 139 -7.86 -5.42 12.66
N ARG A 140 -6.91 -5.46 13.60
CA ARG A 140 -5.48 -5.36 13.29
C ARG A 140 -5.02 -6.50 12.39
N LYS A 141 -5.45 -7.73 12.69
CA LYS A 141 -5.18 -8.91 11.87
C LYS A 141 -5.79 -8.77 10.48
N LEU A 142 -7.05 -8.33 10.40
CA LEU A 142 -7.76 -8.11 9.14
C LEU A 142 -7.10 -7.03 8.26
N TYR A 143 -6.70 -5.91 8.87
CA TYR A 143 -5.95 -4.86 8.20
C TYR A 143 -4.59 -5.39 7.72
N SER A 144 -3.86 -6.11 8.57
CA SER A 144 -2.56 -6.66 8.24
C SER A 144 -2.61 -7.70 7.11
N SER A 145 -3.67 -8.52 7.05
CA SER A 145 -3.83 -9.55 6.02
C SER A 145 -4.21 -8.96 4.66
N SER A 146 -4.82 -7.78 4.62
CA SER A 146 -5.19 -7.13 3.34
C SER A 146 -4.00 -6.84 2.44
N GLY A 147 -2.80 -6.62 3.02
CA GLY A 147 -1.62 -6.24 2.27
C GLY A 147 -1.83 -4.93 1.47
N LEU A 148 -2.58 -3.98 2.05
CA LEU A 148 -2.74 -2.64 1.51
C LEU A 148 -1.36 -1.98 1.39
N SER A 149 -1.06 -1.47 0.20
CA SER A 149 0.22 -0.83 -0.12
C SER A 149 -0.02 0.25 -1.18
N ILE A 150 0.66 1.38 -1.04
CA ILE A 150 0.67 2.46 -2.02
C ILE A 150 1.78 2.28 -3.06
N ARG A 151 2.77 1.43 -2.77
CA ARG A 151 3.78 1.06 -3.76
C ARG A 151 3.14 0.12 -4.79
N PRO A 152 3.52 0.22 -6.06
CA PRO A 152 3.13 -0.79 -7.03
C PRO A 152 3.63 -2.13 -6.51
N LYS A 153 2.71 -3.08 -6.31
CA LYS A 153 3.12 -4.47 -6.08
C LYS A 153 3.92 -4.86 -7.31
N THR A 154 5.14 -5.34 -7.14
CA THR A 154 5.95 -5.85 -8.23
C THR A 154 5.13 -6.93 -8.92
N GLU A 155 4.50 -6.62 -10.04
CA GLU A 155 3.82 -7.61 -10.84
C GLU A 155 4.93 -8.46 -11.44
N LEU A 156 5.24 -9.57 -10.77
CA LEU A 156 6.17 -10.55 -11.31
C LEU A 156 5.67 -10.93 -12.69
N SER A 157 6.55 -10.80 -13.67
CA SER A 157 6.31 -11.30 -15.01
C SER A 157 5.91 -12.77 -14.94
N LYS A 158 5.17 -13.26 -15.93
CA LYS A 158 4.77 -14.68 -15.97
C LYS A 158 5.99 -15.60 -15.84
N ILE A 159 7.13 -15.22 -16.41
CA ILE A 159 8.40 -15.94 -16.31
C ILE A 159 8.92 -15.97 -14.87
N GLU A 160 8.97 -14.84 -14.17
CA GLU A 160 9.47 -14.78 -12.79
C GLU A 160 8.62 -15.64 -11.83
N ARG A 161 7.29 -15.65 -12.00
CA ARG A 161 6.41 -16.54 -11.22
C ARG A 161 6.74 -18.00 -11.46
N LEU A 162 6.96 -18.38 -12.72
CA LEU A 162 7.32 -19.74 -13.09
C LEU A 162 8.70 -20.14 -12.56
N LYS A 163 9.67 -19.21 -12.56
CA LYS A 163 10.99 -19.45 -11.96
C LYS A 163 10.89 -19.71 -10.47
N MET A 164 10.17 -18.85 -9.73
CA MET A 164 9.95 -19.03 -8.29
C MET A 164 9.24 -20.35 -7.97
N PHE A 165 8.24 -20.73 -8.75
CA PHE A 165 7.52 -21.99 -8.55
C PHE A 165 8.43 -23.20 -8.84
N ALA A 166 9.25 -23.12 -9.89
CA ALA A 166 10.23 -24.16 -10.20
C ALA A 166 11.26 -24.32 -9.07
N GLU A 167 11.78 -23.22 -8.53
CA GLU A 167 12.68 -23.22 -7.37
C GLU A 167 12.04 -23.85 -6.13
N SER A 168 10.75 -23.56 -5.88
CA SER A 168 10.02 -24.14 -4.75
C SER A 168 9.89 -25.67 -4.84
N LEU A 169 9.88 -26.22 -6.06
CA LEU A 169 9.91 -27.67 -6.33
C LEU A 169 11.35 -28.23 -6.46
N GLY A 170 12.37 -27.46 -6.07
CA GLY A 170 13.77 -27.87 -6.11
C GLY A 170 14.42 -27.87 -7.51
N LEU A 171 13.76 -27.29 -8.51
CA LEU A 171 14.34 -27.12 -9.85
C LEU A 171 15.20 -25.84 -9.90
N ASN A 172 16.26 -25.85 -10.71
CA ASN A 172 17.00 -24.64 -11.04
C ASN A 172 16.54 -24.10 -12.41
N PRO A 173 15.76 -23.01 -12.44
CA PRO A 173 15.12 -22.52 -13.67
C PRO A 173 16.14 -22.09 -14.73
N ASP A 174 17.25 -21.47 -14.33
CA ASP A 174 18.27 -21.02 -15.28
C ASP A 174 18.96 -22.21 -15.94
N LYS A 175 19.27 -23.27 -15.18
CA LYS A 175 19.83 -24.51 -15.76
C LYS A 175 18.87 -25.15 -16.76
N VAL A 176 17.56 -25.14 -16.49
CA VAL A 176 16.55 -25.68 -17.41
C VAL A 176 16.53 -24.87 -18.71
N LEU A 177 16.50 -23.54 -18.61
CA LEU A 177 16.50 -22.65 -19.77
C LEU A 177 17.79 -22.75 -20.59
N THR A 178 18.96 -22.85 -19.94
CA THR A 178 20.26 -23.03 -20.62
C THR A 178 20.34 -24.37 -21.34
N LYS A 179 19.81 -25.45 -20.74
CA LYS A 179 19.77 -26.76 -21.39
C LYS A 179 18.92 -26.75 -22.67
N ASP A 180 17.75 -26.10 -22.65
CA ASP A 180 16.91 -25.97 -23.86
C ASP A 180 17.61 -25.16 -24.96
N ALA A 181 18.27 -24.05 -24.57
CA ALA A 181 19.01 -23.21 -25.51
C ALA A 181 20.18 -23.96 -26.18
N LEU A 182 20.88 -24.81 -25.43
CA LEU A 182 21.99 -25.63 -25.94
C LEU A 182 21.50 -26.83 -26.79
N ALA A 183 20.31 -27.35 -26.51
CA ALA A 183 19.73 -28.46 -27.26
C ALA A 183 19.24 -28.03 -28.66
N MET A 184 18.97 -26.74 -28.90
CA MET A 184 18.50 -26.21 -30.18
C MET A 184 19.26 -24.94 -30.64
N PRO A 185 20.57 -25.02 -30.95
CA PRO A 185 21.43 -23.86 -31.18
C PRO A 185 21.19 -23.13 -32.53
N HIS A 186 20.53 -23.75 -33.51
CA HIS A 186 20.32 -23.19 -34.86
C HIS A 186 18.86 -22.85 -35.18
N ARG A 187 18.03 -22.65 -34.15
CA ARG A 187 16.60 -22.34 -34.34
C ARG A 187 16.36 -20.83 -34.30
N THR A 188 15.71 -20.30 -35.34
CA THR A 188 15.20 -18.92 -35.31
C THR A 188 13.97 -18.86 -34.42
N VAL A 189 14.08 -18.19 -33.27
CA VAL A 189 12.97 -18.03 -32.32
C VAL A 189 12.32 -16.67 -32.54
N VAL A 190 11.07 -16.67 -33.03
CA VAL A 190 10.30 -15.45 -33.32
C VAL A 190 9.87 -14.72 -32.04
N ASN A 191 9.64 -15.45 -30.93
CA ASN A 191 9.34 -14.88 -29.63
C ASN A 191 10.10 -15.62 -28.50
N PRO A 192 11.24 -15.06 -28.02
CA PRO A 192 12.09 -15.72 -27.03
C PRO A 192 11.46 -15.79 -25.63
N GLU A 193 10.53 -14.90 -25.28
CA GLU A 193 9.84 -14.97 -23.99
C GLU A 193 8.82 -16.11 -23.94
N ALA A 194 8.02 -16.27 -25.00
CA ALA A 194 7.05 -17.36 -25.08
C ALA A 194 7.73 -18.74 -24.95
N ARG A 195 8.90 -18.91 -25.58
CA ARG A 195 9.67 -20.16 -25.47
C ARG A 195 10.15 -20.43 -24.04
N LYS A 196 10.67 -19.42 -23.34
CA LYS A 196 11.09 -19.57 -21.93
C LYS A 196 9.92 -20.00 -21.04
N ILE A 197 8.73 -19.46 -21.29
CA ILE A 197 7.50 -19.83 -20.56
C ILE A 197 7.13 -21.29 -20.82
N GLU A 198 7.14 -21.74 -22.08
CA GLU A 198 6.85 -23.14 -22.44
C GLU A 198 7.80 -24.12 -21.77
N VAL A 199 9.10 -23.84 -21.84
CA VAL A 199 10.15 -24.72 -21.28
C VAL A 199 10.01 -24.85 -19.77
N LEU A 200 9.74 -23.74 -19.07
CA LEU A 200 9.51 -23.76 -17.63
C LEU A 200 8.22 -24.51 -17.27
N ASN A 201 7.14 -24.34 -18.04
CA ASN A 201 5.89 -25.06 -17.82
C ASN A 201 6.04 -26.58 -17.99
N GLU A 202 6.76 -27.03 -19.02
CA GLU A 202 7.02 -28.46 -19.24
C GLU A 202 7.87 -29.04 -18.10
N ALA A 203 8.93 -28.33 -17.69
CA ALA A 203 9.75 -28.76 -16.57
C ALA A 203 8.96 -28.87 -15.25
N LEU A 204 8.09 -27.88 -14.98
CA LEU A 204 7.18 -27.88 -13.84
C LEU A 204 6.19 -29.03 -13.88
N LYS A 205 5.55 -29.26 -15.03
CA LYS A 205 4.60 -30.37 -15.23
C LYS A 205 5.27 -31.71 -14.94
N HIS A 206 6.50 -31.92 -15.43
CA HIS A 206 7.26 -33.12 -15.16
C HIS A 206 7.62 -33.29 -13.68
N ALA A 207 8.00 -32.20 -12.99
CA ALA A 207 8.31 -32.25 -11.56
C ALA A 207 7.07 -32.61 -10.72
N ILE A 208 5.93 -31.97 -10.98
CA ILE A 208 4.66 -32.26 -10.29
C ILE A 208 4.24 -33.71 -10.52
N LEU A 209 4.28 -34.21 -11.76
CA LEU A 209 3.95 -35.60 -12.07
C LEU A 209 4.87 -36.61 -11.38
N LYS A 210 6.14 -36.23 -11.17
CA LYS A 210 7.10 -37.07 -10.45
C LYS A 210 6.82 -37.10 -8.95
N GLU A 211 6.51 -35.96 -8.34
CA GLU A 211 6.08 -35.90 -6.94
C GLU A 211 4.79 -36.70 -6.71
N LEU A 212 3.78 -36.53 -7.56
CA LEU A 212 2.51 -37.27 -7.46
C LEU A 212 2.65 -38.78 -7.63
N ARG A 213 3.71 -39.26 -8.30
CA ARG A 213 4.01 -40.69 -8.43
C ARG A 213 4.81 -41.26 -7.25
N ASN A 214 5.45 -40.38 -6.47
CA ASN A 214 6.28 -40.74 -5.32
C ASN A 214 5.57 -40.48 -3.98
N ALA A 215 4.34 -39.95 -4.02
CA ALA A 215 3.43 -39.76 -2.89
C ALA A 215 2.43 -40.94 -2.83
#